data_AF-A0A955P0N7-F1
#
_entry.id   AF-A0A955P0N7-F1
#
_cell.length_a   1.000
_cell.length_b   1.000
_cell.length_c   1.000
_cell.angle_alpha   90.00
_cell.angle_beta   90.00
_cell.angle_gamma   90.00
#
_symmetry.space_group_name_H-M   'P 1'
#
loop_
_entity.id
_entity.type
_entity.pdbx_description
1 polymer ?
#
loop_
_entity_poly.entity_id
_entity_poly.type
_entity_poly.pdbx_seq_one_letter_code
_entity_poly.pdbx_strand_id
1 'polypeptide(L)'
;SFDIDSLDSKGFFVDDVDSAEWSKFIPPTAKVKVKMDAEFNDSGELVAGEDATISAGAYMAKSGDLKGTIRGRVLPELPIKEDFESFEIDVPDPNGEGKFAFPPLPWIGARFKWDIREMDGNKVLSKTLDNVLFQRAITFIGHPDESNYTVQADVMTDGNRRMKSNVGVINQRYFIALIGNAQQIEVSSNHNRLKVGVPFKWDAKKWYTLKTRVDVAPDGSGVVRAKAWPKGEDEPEGWNIEVPHKHAHAQGAPGLFGFALQSRFKVFVDNVVVTPNE
;
A
#
# COMPACT_ATOMS: atom_id res chain seq x y z
N SER A 1 6.91 -17.84 16.98
CA SER A 1 6.26 -19.15 16.84
C SER A 1 4.82 -18.98 16.35
N PHE A 2 4.20 -20.04 15.85
CA PHE A 2 2.78 -20.07 15.49
C PHE A 2 2.04 -20.99 16.45
N ASP A 3 0.88 -20.57 16.93
CA ASP A 3 -0.08 -21.44 17.60
C ASP A 3 -0.91 -22.15 16.52
N ILE A 4 -1.08 -23.47 16.63
CA ILE A 4 -1.74 -24.30 15.63
C ILE A 4 -2.89 -25.04 16.29
N ASP A 5 -4.10 -24.80 15.80
CA ASP A 5 -5.30 -25.45 16.31
C ASP A 5 -5.86 -26.46 15.30
N SER A 6 -6.31 -27.60 15.78
CA SER A 6 -7.14 -28.53 15.02
C SER A 6 -8.61 -28.07 15.05
N LEU A 7 -9.27 -28.15 13.90
CA LEU A 7 -10.65 -27.71 13.73
C LEU A 7 -11.54 -28.86 13.25
N ASP A 8 -12.79 -28.87 13.71
CA ASP A 8 -13.81 -29.78 13.19
C ASP A 8 -14.29 -29.36 11.79
N SER A 9 -15.20 -30.14 11.19
CA SER A 9 -15.74 -29.84 9.85
C SER A 9 -16.55 -28.54 9.76
N LYS A 10 -16.90 -27.93 10.89
CA LYS A 10 -17.61 -26.65 10.97
C LYS A 10 -16.66 -25.49 11.31
N GLY A 11 -15.37 -25.76 11.50
CA GLY A 11 -14.36 -24.78 11.85
C GLY A 11 -14.31 -24.45 13.34
N PHE A 12 -14.88 -25.27 14.21
CA PHE A 12 -14.75 -25.10 15.66
C PHE A 12 -13.45 -25.72 16.16
N PHE A 13 -12.82 -25.05 17.13
CA PHE A 13 -11.66 -25.57 17.85
C PHE A 13 -11.96 -26.95 18.44
N VAL A 14 -11.03 -27.87 18.24
CA VAL A 14 -11.07 -29.23 18.80
C VAL A 14 -9.97 -29.40 19.83
N ASP A 15 -8.73 -29.15 19.43
CA ASP A 15 -7.54 -29.34 20.27
C ASP A 15 -6.36 -28.54 19.73
N ASP A 16 -5.40 -28.25 20.60
CA ASP A 16 -4.10 -27.66 20.23
C ASP A 16 -3.25 -28.71 19.47
N VAL A 17 -2.37 -28.25 18.58
CA VAL A 17 -1.43 -29.09 17.83
C VAL A 17 -0.01 -28.79 18.27
N ASP A 18 0.59 -29.73 19.02
CA ASP A 18 1.91 -29.57 19.63
C ASP A 18 3.05 -29.31 18.63
N SER A 19 2.98 -29.91 17.44
CA SER A 19 4.01 -29.73 16.40
C SER A 19 3.47 -29.97 14.99
N ALA A 20 4.08 -29.29 14.03
CA ALA A 20 3.81 -29.46 12.62
C ALA A 20 5.09 -29.34 11.78
N GLU A 21 5.17 -30.14 10.73
CA GLU A 21 6.18 -30.01 9.70
C GLU A 21 5.80 -28.85 8.76
N TRP A 22 6.69 -27.87 8.65
CA TRP A 22 6.49 -26.70 7.80
C TRP A 22 7.20 -26.86 6.46
N SER A 23 6.50 -26.51 5.37
CA SER A 23 7.07 -26.52 4.02
C SER A 23 6.57 -25.35 3.19
N LYS A 24 7.44 -24.83 2.31
CA LYS A 24 7.05 -23.82 1.31
C LYS A 24 5.96 -24.40 0.42
N PHE A 25 4.83 -23.71 0.32
CA PHE A 25 3.64 -24.19 -0.38
C PHE A 25 3.26 -23.26 -1.53
N ILE A 26 3.06 -23.84 -2.71
CA ILE A 26 2.51 -23.12 -3.87
C ILE A 26 1.10 -23.68 -4.11
N PRO A 27 0.05 -22.89 -3.89
CA PRO A 27 -1.32 -23.34 -4.13
C PRO A 27 -1.48 -23.85 -5.56
N PRO A 28 -2.18 -24.98 -5.81
CA PRO A 28 -2.37 -25.51 -7.17
C PRO A 28 -3.02 -24.52 -8.14
N THR A 29 -3.84 -23.61 -7.62
CA THR A 29 -4.53 -22.56 -8.39
C THR A 29 -3.72 -21.27 -8.54
N ALA A 30 -2.50 -21.21 -8.02
CA ALA A 30 -1.66 -20.02 -8.07
C ALA A 30 -1.21 -19.73 -9.52
N LYS A 31 -1.67 -18.61 -10.05
CA LYS A 31 -1.22 -18.10 -11.37
C LYS A 31 0.25 -17.66 -11.35
N VAL A 32 0.75 -17.25 -10.19
CA VAL A 32 2.16 -16.87 -9.99
C VAL A 32 2.76 -17.84 -8.97
N LYS A 33 3.80 -18.56 -9.40
CA LYS A 33 4.49 -19.56 -8.59
C LYS A 33 5.70 -18.94 -7.94
N VAL A 34 5.49 -18.34 -6.77
CA VAL A 34 6.56 -17.73 -5.95
C VAL A 34 6.75 -18.47 -4.65
N LYS A 35 7.95 -18.35 -4.10
CA LYS A 35 8.29 -18.75 -2.74
C LYS A 35 8.77 -17.52 -2.00
N MET A 36 8.40 -17.42 -0.73
CA MET A 36 8.91 -16.36 0.12
C MET A 36 10.35 -16.67 0.52
N ASP A 37 11.13 -15.61 0.65
CA ASP A 37 12.54 -15.62 1.04
C ASP A 37 12.67 -15.64 2.57
N ALA A 38 12.10 -16.68 3.17
CA ALA A 38 12.14 -16.95 4.60
C ALA A 38 11.99 -18.45 4.83
N GLU A 39 12.47 -18.95 5.95
CA GLU A 39 12.42 -20.37 6.32
C GLU A 39 12.01 -20.55 7.78
N PHE A 40 11.48 -21.72 8.09
CA PHE A 40 11.21 -22.09 9.48
C PHE A 40 12.50 -22.60 10.12
N ASN A 41 12.87 -22.07 11.27
CA ASN A 41 13.98 -22.58 12.07
C ASN A 41 13.55 -23.81 12.89
N ASP A 42 14.49 -24.44 13.59
CA ASP A 42 14.26 -25.62 14.44
C ASP A 42 13.28 -25.34 15.60
N SER A 43 13.05 -24.08 15.95
CA SER A 43 12.10 -23.64 16.98
C SER A 43 10.69 -23.37 16.41
N GLY A 44 10.44 -23.64 15.13
CA GLY A 44 9.14 -23.41 14.49
C GLY A 44 8.83 -21.92 14.25
N GLU A 45 9.85 -21.08 14.18
CA GLU A 45 9.73 -19.66 13.89
C GLU A 45 10.05 -19.40 12.43
N LEU A 46 9.23 -18.57 11.78
CA LEU A 46 9.47 -18.13 10.42
C LEU A 46 10.46 -16.96 10.43
N VAL A 47 11.64 -17.16 9.86
CA VAL A 47 12.77 -16.22 9.89
C VAL A 47 13.17 -15.85 8.46
N ALA A 48 13.33 -14.55 8.23
CA ALA A 48 13.99 -14.02 7.02
C ALA A 48 15.44 -13.68 7.38
N GLY A 49 16.39 -14.00 6.50
CA GLY A 49 17.79 -13.63 6.69
C GLY A 49 18.02 -12.13 6.54
N GLU A 50 19.19 -11.64 6.97
CA GLU A 50 19.55 -10.20 6.85
C GLU A 50 19.55 -9.72 5.40
N ASP A 51 19.93 -10.59 4.45
CA ASP A 51 19.95 -10.31 3.01
C ASP A 51 18.63 -10.71 2.30
N ALA A 52 17.57 -11.02 3.06
CA ALA A 52 16.32 -11.48 2.48
C ALA A 52 15.68 -10.41 1.59
N THR A 53 15.22 -10.86 0.43
CA THR A 53 14.58 -9.99 -0.55
C THR A 53 13.08 -9.86 -0.28
N ILE A 54 12.54 -8.71 -0.68
CA ILE A 54 11.11 -8.42 -0.64
C ILE A 54 10.35 -9.53 -1.39
N SER A 55 9.55 -10.29 -0.68
CA SER A 55 8.93 -11.50 -1.22
C SER A 55 7.62 -11.84 -0.51
N ALA A 56 6.80 -12.67 -1.12
CA ALA A 56 5.56 -13.17 -0.52
C ALA A 56 5.34 -14.63 -0.94
N GLY A 57 4.63 -15.37 -0.10
CA GLY A 57 4.41 -16.79 -0.34
C GLY A 57 3.46 -17.42 0.66
N ALA A 58 3.28 -18.73 0.52
CA ALA A 58 2.51 -19.54 1.44
C ALA A 58 3.36 -20.68 2.00
N TYR A 59 2.98 -21.14 3.19
CA TYR A 59 3.54 -22.33 3.82
C TYR A 59 2.41 -23.26 4.20
N MET A 60 2.72 -24.56 4.21
CA MET A 60 1.84 -25.59 4.70
C MET A 60 2.43 -26.18 5.97
N ALA A 61 1.63 -26.20 7.03
CA ALA A 61 1.85 -26.99 8.23
C ALA A 61 1.18 -28.34 8.06
N LYS A 62 1.88 -29.43 8.39
CA LYS A 62 1.32 -30.77 8.41
C LYS A 62 1.54 -31.41 9.78
N SER A 63 0.49 -31.97 10.37
CA SER A 63 0.56 -32.76 11.59
C SER A 63 -0.32 -34.00 11.44
N GLY A 64 0.31 -35.18 11.31
CA GLY A 64 -0.39 -36.40 10.89
C GLY A 64 -1.10 -36.21 9.53
N ASP A 65 -2.43 -36.41 9.53
CA ASP A 65 -3.29 -36.20 8.36
C ASP A 65 -3.82 -34.76 8.23
N LEU A 66 -3.64 -33.93 9.27
CA LEU A 66 -4.08 -32.54 9.28
C LEU A 66 -3.13 -31.66 8.47
N LYS A 67 -3.71 -30.67 7.79
CA LYS A 67 -2.99 -29.67 7.01
C LYS A 67 -3.56 -28.28 7.25
N GLY A 68 -2.69 -27.33 7.56
CA GLY A 68 -2.99 -25.91 7.64
C GLY A 68 -2.13 -25.13 6.65
N THR A 69 -2.58 -23.94 6.25
CA THR A 69 -1.76 -23.06 5.40
C THR A 69 -1.75 -21.64 5.92
N ILE A 70 -0.60 -21.00 5.85
CA ILE A 70 -0.44 -19.56 6.11
C ILE A 70 0.05 -18.84 4.85
N ARG A 71 -0.14 -17.52 4.83
CA ARG A 71 0.53 -16.63 3.87
C ARG A 71 1.36 -15.62 4.62
N GLY A 72 2.55 -15.35 4.10
CA GLY A 72 3.49 -14.38 4.66
C GLY A 72 4.02 -13.45 3.58
N ARG A 73 4.69 -12.41 4.05
CA ARG A 73 5.49 -11.51 3.23
C ARG A 73 6.72 -11.06 3.99
N VAL A 74 7.84 -10.95 3.29
CA VAL A 74 9.05 -10.24 3.73
C VAL A 74 8.94 -8.82 3.23
N LEU A 75 9.12 -7.86 4.14
CA LEU A 75 9.05 -6.44 3.88
C LEU A 75 10.41 -5.81 4.20
N PRO A 76 10.79 -4.75 3.48
CA PRO A 76 11.94 -3.96 3.88
C PRO A 76 11.62 -3.19 5.17
N GLU A 77 12.65 -2.94 5.99
CA GLU A 77 12.55 -1.90 7.01
C GLU A 77 12.52 -0.51 6.37
N LEU A 78 12.12 0.51 7.13
CA LEU A 78 12.24 1.89 6.66
C LEU A 78 13.74 2.26 6.52
N PRO A 79 14.17 2.88 5.42
CA PRO A 79 13.35 3.55 4.41
C PRO A 79 12.88 2.65 3.25
N ILE A 80 11.67 2.92 2.75
CA ILE A 80 11.12 2.33 1.53
C ILE A 80 11.32 3.31 0.37
N LYS A 81 11.82 2.85 -0.77
CA LYS A 81 11.91 3.62 -2.02
C LYS A 81 11.46 2.77 -3.19
N GLU A 82 10.57 3.30 -4.01
CA GLU A 82 10.09 2.64 -5.23
C GLU A 82 9.77 3.69 -6.31
N ASP A 83 10.52 3.65 -7.40
CA ASP A 83 10.36 4.49 -8.60
C ASP A 83 9.81 3.70 -9.80
N PHE A 84 9.57 2.39 -9.63
CA PHE A 84 9.06 1.45 -10.63
C PHE A 84 9.96 1.21 -11.84
N GLU A 85 11.14 1.83 -11.91
CA GLU A 85 12.01 1.76 -13.09
C GLU A 85 12.66 0.38 -13.27
N SER A 86 12.79 -0.39 -12.20
CA SER A 86 13.34 -1.75 -12.22
C SER A 86 12.43 -2.79 -12.86
N PHE A 87 11.16 -2.48 -13.10
CA PHE A 87 10.16 -3.44 -13.59
C PHE A 87 10.20 -3.59 -15.11
N GLU A 88 10.12 -4.83 -15.59
CA GLU A 88 9.98 -5.14 -17.02
C GLU A 88 8.49 -5.10 -17.42
N ILE A 89 8.15 -4.27 -18.41
CA ILE A 89 6.78 -4.10 -18.92
C ILE A 89 6.49 -5.18 -19.99
N ASP A 90 6.15 -6.39 -19.55
CA ASP A 90 6.03 -7.58 -20.42
C ASP A 90 4.63 -8.20 -20.50
N VAL A 91 3.73 -7.86 -19.56
CA VAL A 91 2.40 -8.48 -19.45
C VAL A 91 1.42 -7.83 -20.43
N PRO A 92 0.81 -8.57 -21.38
CA PRO A 92 -0.21 -8.01 -22.25
C PRO A 92 -1.46 -7.60 -21.48
N ASP A 93 -1.96 -6.39 -21.72
CA ASP A 93 -3.22 -5.93 -21.18
C ASP A 93 -4.39 -6.65 -21.90
N PRO A 94 -5.29 -7.33 -21.16
CA PRO A 94 -6.44 -8.02 -21.76
C PRO A 94 -7.42 -7.09 -22.49
N ASN A 95 -7.41 -5.78 -22.17
CA ASN A 95 -8.25 -4.75 -22.78
C ASN A 95 -7.54 -4.04 -23.96
N GLY A 96 -6.30 -4.42 -24.30
CA GLY A 96 -5.58 -3.88 -25.45
C GLY A 96 -4.90 -2.53 -25.22
N GLU A 97 -4.76 -2.07 -23.98
CA GLU A 97 -4.06 -0.81 -23.65
C GLU A 97 -2.53 -0.95 -23.57
N GLY A 98 -1.95 -1.86 -24.36
CA GLY A 98 -0.52 -2.12 -24.40
C GLY A 98 -0.06 -3.23 -23.44
N LYS A 99 1.13 -3.05 -22.87
CA LYS A 99 1.70 -3.95 -21.86
C LYS A 99 1.83 -3.24 -20.52
N PHE A 100 1.93 -4.03 -19.46
CA PHE A 100 2.14 -3.55 -18.10
C PHE A 100 3.04 -4.50 -17.31
N ALA A 101 3.44 -4.11 -16.10
CA ALA A 101 4.00 -5.00 -15.11
C ALA A 101 3.14 -5.01 -13.84
N PHE A 102 3.16 -6.10 -13.09
CA PHE A 102 2.47 -6.16 -11.81
C PHE A 102 3.23 -5.35 -10.74
N PRO A 103 2.51 -4.67 -9.82
CA PRO A 103 3.15 -4.03 -8.67
C PRO A 103 3.86 -5.04 -7.76
N PRO A 104 4.77 -4.59 -6.87
CA PRO A 104 5.47 -5.46 -5.94
C PRO A 104 4.52 -6.43 -5.24
N LEU A 105 4.86 -7.73 -5.31
CA LEU A 105 3.96 -8.78 -4.84
C LEU A 105 3.58 -8.65 -3.35
N PRO A 106 4.47 -8.19 -2.45
CA PRO A 106 4.15 -7.98 -1.03
C PRO A 106 3.20 -6.82 -0.72
N TRP A 107 2.90 -5.96 -1.70
CA TRP A 107 1.97 -4.84 -1.49
C TRP A 107 0.54 -5.33 -1.41
N ILE A 108 -0.03 -5.28 -0.21
CA ILE A 108 -1.39 -5.77 0.07
C ILE A 108 -2.39 -4.88 -0.66
N GLY A 109 -3.25 -5.51 -1.46
CA GLY A 109 -4.33 -4.83 -2.17
C GLY A 109 -3.89 -4.12 -3.46
N ALA A 110 -2.63 -4.25 -3.89
CA ALA A 110 -2.13 -3.60 -5.09
C ALA A 110 -2.60 -4.31 -6.38
N ARG A 111 -2.44 -5.64 -6.41
CA ARG A 111 -2.72 -6.45 -7.61
C ARG A 111 -4.18 -6.31 -8.05
N PHE A 112 -4.40 -6.27 -9.37
CA PHE A 112 -5.68 -5.98 -10.04
C PHE A 112 -6.22 -4.55 -9.87
N LYS A 113 -5.67 -3.77 -8.94
CA LYS A 113 -6.06 -2.38 -8.73
C LYS A 113 -5.07 -1.40 -9.35
N TRP A 114 -3.82 -1.80 -9.50
CA TRP A 114 -2.75 -1.02 -10.09
C TRP A 114 -1.94 -1.86 -11.07
N ASP A 115 -1.43 -1.18 -12.08
CA ASP A 115 -0.49 -1.68 -13.08
C ASP A 115 0.70 -0.72 -13.15
N ILE A 116 1.91 -1.23 -13.34
CA ILE A 116 3.06 -0.39 -13.68
C ILE A 116 3.07 -0.24 -15.21
N ARG A 117 3.14 0.99 -15.71
CA ARG A 117 3.06 1.31 -17.15
C ARG A 117 4.07 2.37 -17.54
N GLU A 118 4.52 2.34 -18.80
CA GLU A 118 5.28 3.42 -19.38
C GLU A 118 4.43 4.68 -19.54
N MET A 119 5.00 5.84 -19.20
CA MET A 119 4.41 7.15 -19.38
C MET A 119 5.54 8.19 -19.50
N ASP A 120 5.57 8.90 -20.63
CA ASP A 120 6.51 10.00 -20.89
C ASP A 120 7.99 9.64 -20.65
N GLY A 121 8.37 8.38 -20.95
CA GLY A 121 9.74 7.88 -20.79
C GLY A 121 10.09 7.35 -19.40
N ASN A 122 9.15 7.36 -18.44
CA ASN A 122 9.28 6.75 -17.12
C ASN A 122 8.29 5.58 -16.96
N LYS A 123 8.42 4.81 -15.88
CA LYS A 123 7.45 3.80 -15.45
C LYS A 123 6.71 4.30 -14.22
N VAL A 124 5.38 4.23 -14.26
CA VAL A 124 4.54 4.78 -13.19
C VAL A 124 3.48 3.77 -12.77
N LEU A 125 3.06 3.85 -11.52
CA LEU A 125 1.96 3.04 -11.00
C LEU A 125 0.63 3.67 -11.38
N SER A 126 -0.10 3.01 -12.29
CA SER A 126 -1.36 3.47 -12.85
C SER A 126 -2.56 2.71 -12.28
N LYS A 127 -3.58 3.42 -11.80
CA LYS A 127 -4.82 2.82 -11.30
C LYS A 127 -5.61 2.20 -12.45
N THR A 128 -5.94 0.92 -12.33
CA THR A 128 -6.76 0.20 -13.32
C THR A 128 -8.20 0.69 -13.36
N LEU A 129 -8.86 0.54 -14.51
CA LEU A 129 -10.28 0.90 -14.70
C LEU A 129 -11.20 -0.33 -14.89
N ASP A 130 -10.62 -1.52 -15.00
CA ASP A 130 -11.26 -2.76 -15.47
C ASP A 130 -12.45 -3.23 -14.64
N ASN A 131 -12.46 -2.90 -13.35
CA ASN A 131 -13.51 -3.34 -12.43
C ASN A 131 -14.00 -2.20 -11.56
N VAL A 132 -15.28 -1.85 -11.70
CA VAL A 132 -15.96 -0.82 -10.91
C VAL A 132 -15.97 -1.14 -9.41
N LEU A 133 -15.93 -2.42 -9.01
CA LEU A 133 -15.78 -2.81 -7.60
C LEU A 133 -14.42 -2.38 -7.03
N PHE A 134 -13.41 -2.21 -7.89
CA PHE A 134 -12.06 -1.74 -7.56
C PHE A 134 -11.82 -0.30 -7.97
N GLN A 135 -12.89 0.48 -8.12
CA GLN A 135 -12.81 1.91 -8.38
C GLN A 135 -11.99 2.65 -7.32
N ARG A 136 -12.02 2.16 -6.07
CA ARG A 136 -11.14 2.58 -4.98
C ARG A 136 -10.04 1.56 -4.76
N ALA A 137 -8.79 2.00 -4.83
CA ALA A 137 -7.61 1.28 -4.38
C ALA A 137 -7.18 1.77 -3.01
N ILE A 138 -6.94 0.81 -2.14
CA ILE A 138 -6.28 0.96 -0.84
C ILE A 138 -5.19 -0.11 -0.87
N THR A 139 -3.94 0.34 -0.81
CA THR A 139 -2.76 -0.50 -0.91
C THR A 139 -1.86 -0.25 0.29
N PHE A 140 -1.37 -1.30 0.95
CA PHE A 140 -0.39 -1.18 2.05
C PHE A 140 0.97 -1.74 1.64
N ILE A 141 2.02 -0.95 1.82
CA ILE A 141 3.37 -1.24 1.31
C ILE A 141 4.37 -1.59 2.43
N GLY A 142 4.05 -1.27 3.69
CA GLY A 142 4.86 -1.58 4.87
C GLY A 142 4.13 -2.42 5.92
N HIS A 143 4.72 -2.51 7.12
CA HIS A 143 4.25 -3.28 8.27
C HIS A 143 3.20 -2.49 9.09
N PRO A 144 2.13 -3.13 9.62
CA PRO A 144 1.09 -2.44 10.38
C PRO A 144 1.54 -1.77 11.68
N ASP A 145 2.71 -2.12 12.19
CA ASP A 145 3.28 -1.59 13.43
C ASP A 145 4.31 -0.48 13.20
N GLU A 146 4.55 -0.10 11.94
CA GLU A 146 5.36 1.08 11.64
C GLU A 146 4.74 2.34 12.24
N SER A 147 5.61 3.20 12.74
CA SER A 147 5.26 4.47 13.36
C SER A 147 6.39 5.48 13.12
N ASN A 148 6.10 6.75 13.39
CA ASN A 148 7.06 7.85 13.32
C ASN A 148 7.78 7.93 11.95
N TYR A 149 7.01 8.00 10.87
CA TYR A 149 7.54 8.08 9.52
C TYR A 149 6.86 9.15 8.66
N THR A 150 7.57 9.58 7.62
CA THR A 150 7.11 10.50 6.59
C THR A 150 6.89 9.71 5.30
N VAL A 151 5.78 9.98 4.61
CA VAL A 151 5.50 9.43 3.27
C VAL A 151 5.54 10.57 2.27
N GLN A 152 6.28 10.36 1.18
CA GLN A 152 6.29 11.21 0.01
C GLN A 152 6.00 10.38 -1.24
N ALA A 153 5.24 10.92 -2.17
CA ALA A 153 5.06 10.34 -3.50
C ALA A 153 4.72 11.44 -4.51
N ASP A 154 5.09 11.24 -5.77
CA ASP A 154 4.53 12.01 -6.87
C ASP A 154 3.18 11.43 -7.27
N VAL A 155 2.20 12.30 -7.45
CA VAL A 155 0.84 11.93 -7.76
C VAL A 155 0.29 12.74 -8.93
N MET A 156 -0.52 12.11 -9.75
CA MET A 156 -1.23 12.74 -10.86
C MET A 156 -2.63 12.15 -11.00
N THR A 157 -3.59 12.99 -11.38
CA THR A 157 -4.86 12.52 -11.94
C THR A 157 -4.88 12.73 -13.44
N ASP A 158 -5.41 11.75 -14.17
CA ASP A 158 -5.96 12.00 -15.50
C ASP A 158 -7.26 12.83 -15.38
N GLY A 159 -7.85 13.18 -16.51
CA GLY A 159 -9.15 13.82 -16.61
C GLY A 159 -9.04 15.21 -17.22
N ASN A 160 -9.90 16.10 -16.74
CA ASN A 160 -10.02 17.44 -17.30
C ASN A 160 -10.38 18.47 -16.21
N ARG A 161 -10.61 19.72 -16.64
CA ARG A 161 -10.95 20.82 -15.71
C ARG A 161 -12.15 20.52 -14.81
N ARG A 162 -13.15 19.75 -15.29
CA ARG A 162 -14.42 19.47 -14.59
C ARG A 162 -14.46 18.13 -13.87
N MET A 163 -13.71 17.13 -14.34
CA MET A 163 -13.72 15.78 -13.80
C MET A 163 -12.30 15.32 -13.51
N LYS A 164 -12.01 15.07 -12.23
CA LYS A 164 -10.74 14.56 -11.74
C LYS A 164 -10.98 13.48 -10.69
N SER A 165 -10.09 12.52 -10.68
CA SER A 165 -10.03 11.44 -9.71
C SER A 165 -9.31 11.88 -8.44
N ASN A 166 -9.28 11.03 -7.42
CA ASN A 166 -8.56 11.32 -6.18
C ASN A 166 -7.34 10.40 -6.07
N VAL A 167 -6.23 10.94 -5.58
CA VAL A 167 -4.98 10.18 -5.42
C VAL A 167 -4.23 10.68 -4.21
N GLY A 168 -3.53 9.79 -3.54
CA GLY A 168 -2.75 10.14 -2.37
C GLY A 168 -2.11 8.94 -1.71
N VAL A 169 -1.78 9.13 -0.43
CA VAL A 169 -1.06 8.15 0.38
C VAL A 169 -1.82 7.83 1.65
N ILE A 170 -1.37 6.79 2.34
CA ILE A 170 -1.81 6.39 3.66
C ILE A 170 -0.62 6.54 4.60
N ASN A 171 -0.78 7.31 5.67
CA ASN A 171 0.21 7.46 6.73
C ASN A 171 -0.47 7.20 8.07
N GLN A 172 -0.02 6.20 8.84
CA GLN A 172 -0.58 5.77 10.13
C GLN A 172 -2.12 5.75 10.16
N ARG A 173 -2.75 5.04 9.20
CA ARG A 173 -4.21 4.87 9.09
C ARG A 173 -5.01 6.14 8.72
N TYR A 174 -4.32 7.23 8.36
CA TYR A 174 -4.92 8.40 7.74
C TYR A 174 -4.79 8.31 6.22
N PHE A 175 -5.91 8.50 5.52
CA PHE A 175 -5.92 8.77 4.10
C PHE A 175 -5.61 10.25 3.87
N ILE A 176 -4.60 10.53 3.06
CA ILE A 176 -4.17 11.89 2.77
C ILE A 176 -4.10 12.02 1.25
N ALA A 177 -5.04 12.78 0.67
CA ALA A 177 -5.27 12.74 -0.76
C ALA A 177 -5.59 14.12 -1.35
N LEU A 178 -5.19 14.29 -2.60
CA LEU A 178 -5.68 15.35 -3.46
C LEU A 178 -7.05 14.93 -4.00
N ILE A 179 -8.08 15.70 -3.66
CA ILE A 179 -9.46 15.44 -4.06
C ILE A 179 -9.74 16.25 -5.32
N GLY A 180 -9.97 15.54 -6.42
CA GLY A 180 -9.99 16.12 -7.76
C GLY A 180 -11.11 17.12 -7.96
N ASN A 181 -12.35 16.65 -7.86
CA ASN A 181 -13.53 17.48 -8.11
C ASN A 181 -13.74 18.58 -7.07
N ALA A 182 -13.38 18.31 -5.81
CA ALA A 182 -13.51 19.29 -4.74
C ALA A 182 -12.35 20.30 -4.71
N GLN A 183 -11.25 20.05 -5.44
CA GLN A 183 -10.06 20.90 -5.49
C GLN A 183 -9.55 21.22 -4.08
N GLN A 184 -9.28 20.16 -3.31
CA GLN A 184 -8.78 20.24 -1.94
C GLN A 184 -7.72 19.19 -1.68
N ILE A 185 -6.84 19.48 -0.74
CA ILE A 185 -6.07 18.47 -0.03
C ILE A 185 -6.88 18.06 1.19
N GLU A 186 -7.04 16.76 1.42
CA GLU A 186 -7.88 16.21 2.48
C GLU A 186 -7.07 15.23 3.33
N VAL A 187 -7.24 15.35 4.66
CA VAL A 187 -6.85 14.33 5.64
C VAL A 187 -8.14 13.71 6.17
N SER A 188 -8.22 12.39 6.09
CA SER A 188 -9.35 11.64 6.61
C SER A 188 -8.94 10.31 7.21
N SER A 189 -9.81 9.72 8.03
CA SER A 189 -9.69 8.35 8.50
C SER A 189 -11.05 7.68 8.32
N ASN A 190 -11.64 7.08 9.36
CA ASN A 190 -13.09 6.87 9.34
C ASN A 190 -13.78 8.21 9.07
N HIS A 191 -14.44 8.36 7.92
CA HIS A 191 -15.01 9.64 7.47
C HIS A 191 -16.02 10.26 8.44
N ASN A 192 -16.68 9.44 9.28
CA ASN A 192 -17.61 9.93 10.30
C ASN A 192 -16.89 10.43 11.57
N ARG A 193 -15.59 10.14 11.72
CA ARG A 193 -14.78 10.54 12.87
C ARG A 193 -13.78 11.65 12.55
N LEU A 194 -13.10 11.55 11.41
CA LEU A 194 -12.14 12.56 10.96
C LEU A 194 -12.17 12.71 9.44
N LYS A 195 -12.50 13.92 8.99
CA LYS A 195 -12.42 14.35 7.60
C LYS A 195 -12.26 15.86 7.57
N VAL A 196 -11.07 16.34 7.22
CA VAL A 196 -10.75 17.77 7.14
C VAL A 196 -10.07 18.02 5.81
N GLY A 197 -10.59 18.99 5.06
CA GLY A 197 -10.02 19.40 3.78
C GLY A 197 -9.86 20.90 3.71
N VAL A 198 -8.84 21.35 3.00
CA VAL A 198 -8.60 22.77 2.72
C VAL A 198 -8.43 22.99 1.22
N PRO A 199 -8.83 24.15 0.68
CA PRO A 199 -8.71 24.42 -0.75
C PRO A 199 -7.28 24.22 -1.26
N PHE A 200 -7.14 23.45 -2.32
CA PHE A 200 -5.89 23.21 -3.02
C PHE A 200 -6.19 23.01 -4.50
N LYS A 201 -5.89 24.02 -5.31
CA LYS A 201 -6.13 23.96 -6.75
C LYS A 201 -5.04 23.12 -7.41
N TRP A 202 -5.46 22.15 -8.21
CA TRP A 202 -4.54 21.26 -8.90
C TRP A 202 -5.11 20.79 -10.23
N ASP A 203 -4.23 20.69 -11.22
CA ASP A 203 -4.58 20.43 -12.61
C ASP A 203 -4.49 18.94 -12.95
N ALA A 204 -5.33 18.52 -13.90
CA ALA A 204 -5.22 17.18 -14.47
C ALA A 204 -3.99 17.13 -15.38
N LYS A 205 -3.37 15.95 -15.50
CA LYS A 205 -2.18 15.72 -16.33
C LYS A 205 -0.97 16.57 -15.92
N LYS A 206 -0.93 17.00 -14.65
CA LYS A 206 0.22 17.65 -14.02
C LYS A 206 0.61 16.84 -12.79
N TRP A 207 1.91 16.57 -12.64
CA TRP A 207 2.48 15.89 -11.49
C TRP A 207 2.60 16.85 -10.31
N TYR A 208 2.26 16.34 -9.12
CA TYR A 208 2.44 17.02 -7.84
C TYR A 208 3.19 16.10 -6.89
N THR A 209 4.16 16.61 -6.18
CA THR A 209 4.77 15.90 -5.05
C THR A 209 3.85 16.10 -3.84
N LEU A 210 3.43 15.00 -3.20
CA LEU A 210 2.65 14.99 -1.98
C LEU A 210 3.53 14.44 -0.84
N LYS A 211 3.67 15.20 0.24
CA LYS A 211 4.43 14.84 1.44
C LYS A 211 3.55 14.89 2.67
N THR A 212 3.67 13.88 3.53
CA THR A 212 2.80 13.69 4.69
C THR A 212 3.56 13.20 5.91
N ARG A 213 3.16 13.68 7.08
CA ARG A 213 3.77 13.32 8.37
C ARG A 213 2.71 13.26 9.46
N VAL A 214 2.87 12.35 10.41
CA VAL A 214 2.05 12.26 11.62
C VAL A 214 2.98 12.39 12.82
N ASP A 215 2.75 13.40 13.65
CA ASP A 215 3.47 13.55 14.92
C ASP A 215 2.51 13.25 16.06
N VAL A 216 2.88 12.28 16.89
CA VAL A 216 2.10 11.82 18.05
C VAL A 216 2.82 12.24 19.31
N ALA A 217 2.12 12.97 20.17
CA ALA A 217 2.62 13.41 21.46
C ALA A 217 2.52 12.31 22.52
N PRO A 218 3.29 12.39 23.64
CA PRO A 218 3.26 11.39 24.70
C PRO A 218 1.88 11.19 25.37
N ASP A 219 0.99 12.20 25.30
CA ASP A 219 -0.38 12.11 25.84
C ASP A 219 -1.37 11.44 24.88
N GLY A 220 -0.90 10.96 23.71
CA GLY A 220 -1.70 10.33 22.67
C GLY A 220 -2.43 11.31 21.74
N SER A 221 -2.31 12.63 21.96
CA SER A 221 -2.72 13.62 20.97
C SER A 221 -1.72 13.65 19.80
N GLY A 222 -2.10 14.25 18.68
CA GLY A 222 -1.18 14.38 17.57
C GLY A 222 -1.65 15.34 16.50
N VAL A 223 -0.79 15.58 15.51
CA VAL A 223 -1.09 16.43 14.35
C VAL A 223 -0.73 15.68 13.08
N VAL A 224 -1.72 15.55 12.20
CA VAL A 224 -1.51 15.01 10.85
C VAL A 224 -1.25 16.18 9.90
N ARG A 225 -0.14 16.14 9.18
CA ARG A 225 0.28 17.21 8.28
C ARG A 225 0.43 16.71 6.86
N ALA A 226 0.04 17.55 5.92
CA ALA A 226 0.24 17.29 4.51
C ALA A 226 0.52 18.57 3.74
N LYS A 227 1.41 18.44 2.75
CA LYS A 227 1.64 19.48 1.76
C LYS A 227 1.85 18.87 0.39
N ALA A 228 1.44 19.62 -0.63
CA ALA A 228 1.60 19.26 -2.01
C ALA A 228 2.01 20.46 -2.85
N TRP A 229 2.86 20.23 -3.83
CA TRP A 229 3.36 21.24 -4.75
C TRP A 229 3.64 20.62 -6.11
N PRO A 230 3.65 21.40 -7.21
CA PRO A 230 4.02 20.87 -8.52
C PRO A 230 5.39 20.18 -8.51
N LYS A 231 5.48 19.02 -9.15
CA LYS A 231 6.77 18.30 -9.28
C LYS A 231 7.79 19.19 -9.99
N GLY A 232 9.00 19.30 -9.42
CA GLY A 232 10.09 20.12 -9.93
C GLY A 232 10.11 21.57 -9.43
N GLU A 233 9.09 22.00 -8.67
CA GLU A 233 9.14 23.25 -7.90
C GLU A 233 9.71 22.99 -6.49
N ASP A 234 10.16 24.06 -5.82
CA ASP A 234 10.72 23.97 -4.48
C ASP A 234 9.66 23.53 -3.45
N GLU A 235 10.09 22.71 -2.48
CA GLU A 235 9.24 22.28 -1.38
C GLU A 235 8.79 23.49 -0.54
N PRO A 236 7.47 23.71 -0.35
CA PRO A 236 7.00 24.82 0.48
C PRO A 236 7.46 24.69 1.93
N GLU A 237 7.83 25.82 2.55
CA GLU A 237 8.23 25.86 3.97
C GLU A 237 7.08 25.41 4.90
N GLY A 238 5.86 25.88 4.62
CA GLY A 238 4.66 25.58 5.41
C GLY A 238 3.92 24.32 4.96
N TRP A 239 3.08 23.81 5.86
CA TRP A 239 2.13 22.75 5.55
C TRP A 239 0.86 23.33 4.91
N ASN A 240 0.31 22.70 3.88
CA ASN A 240 -0.97 23.14 3.33
C ASN A 240 -2.12 22.86 4.31
N ILE A 241 -2.04 21.74 5.03
CA ILE A 241 -3.03 21.34 6.04
C ILE A 241 -2.34 20.74 7.26
N GLU A 242 -2.80 21.13 8.45
CA GLU A 242 -2.45 20.57 9.74
C GLU A 242 -3.72 20.23 10.50
N VAL A 243 -3.89 18.97 10.89
CA VAL A 243 -5.12 18.46 11.51
C VAL A 243 -4.81 17.93 12.90
N PRO A 244 -5.11 18.71 13.96
CA PRO A 244 -5.04 18.22 15.33
C PRO A 244 -6.01 17.07 15.55
N HIS A 245 -5.54 16.01 16.20
CA HIS A 245 -6.35 14.84 16.54
C HIS A 245 -6.10 14.44 17.99
N LYS A 246 -7.16 14.48 18.82
CA LYS A 246 -7.06 14.23 20.27
C LYS A 246 -6.55 12.82 20.63
N HIS A 247 -6.84 11.83 19.80
CA HIS A 247 -6.46 10.42 20.00
C HIS A 247 -5.79 9.87 18.74
N ALA A 248 -4.60 10.35 18.42
CA ALA A 248 -3.96 10.06 17.13
C ALA A 248 -3.63 8.57 16.99
N HIS A 249 -3.69 8.04 15.77
CA HIS A 249 -3.21 6.69 15.48
C HIS A 249 -1.69 6.62 15.66
N ALA A 250 -1.23 5.86 16.66
CA ALA A 250 0.19 5.74 17.00
C ALA A 250 1.02 4.96 15.96
N GLN A 251 0.38 4.03 15.23
CA GLN A 251 1.03 3.17 14.25
C GLN A 251 0.08 2.81 13.11
N GLY A 252 0.65 2.40 11.98
CA GLY A 252 -0.05 1.87 10.84
C GLY A 252 0.89 1.75 9.65
N ALA A 253 0.58 0.85 8.72
CA ALA A 253 1.40 0.69 7.53
C ALA A 253 1.32 1.92 6.61
N PRO A 254 2.42 2.33 5.96
CA PRO A 254 2.38 3.23 4.83
C PRO A 254 1.61 2.58 3.68
N GLY A 255 1.01 3.40 2.85
CA GLY A 255 0.20 2.91 1.74
C GLY A 255 -0.13 3.94 0.69
N LEU A 256 -0.82 3.47 -0.34
CA LEU A 256 -1.25 4.26 -1.49
C LEU A 256 -2.77 4.25 -1.59
N PHE A 257 -3.31 5.39 -2.02
CA PHE A 257 -4.74 5.58 -2.24
C PHE A 257 -4.99 6.07 -3.66
N GLY A 258 -5.97 5.45 -4.32
CA GLY A 258 -6.45 5.90 -5.62
C GLY A 258 -7.95 5.71 -5.74
N PHE A 259 -8.66 6.68 -6.30
CA PHE A 259 -10.06 6.59 -6.61
C PHE A 259 -10.32 7.09 -8.03
N ALA A 260 -10.57 6.16 -8.95
CA ALA A 260 -10.85 6.48 -10.34
C ALA A 260 -12.32 6.89 -10.52
N LEU A 261 -12.60 8.18 -10.71
CA LEU A 261 -13.96 8.67 -10.83
C LEU A 261 -14.69 7.99 -12.01
N GLN A 262 -15.81 7.34 -11.70
CA GLN A 262 -16.65 6.53 -12.60
C GLN A 262 -15.91 5.47 -13.44
N SER A 263 -14.73 5.01 -12.99
CA SER A 263 -13.85 4.16 -13.81
C SER A 263 -13.49 4.79 -15.17
N ARG A 264 -13.39 6.13 -15.24
CA ARG A 264 -13.12 6.87 -16.49
C ARG A 264 -11.72 7.47 -16.54
N PHE A 265 -11.23 7.96 -15.42
CA PHE A 265 -9.97 8.71 -15.36
C PHE A 265 -9.03 8.03 -14.36
N LYS A 266 -7.89 7.58 -14.87
CA LYS A 266 -6.85 6.96 -14.06
C LYS A 266 -6.23 7.97 -13.10
N VAL A 267 -5.58 7.44 -12.09
CA VAL A 267 -4.62 8.19 -11.29
C VAL A 267 -3.29 7.46 -11.34
N PHE A 268 -2.23 8.22 -11.15
CA PHE A 268 -0.87 7.75 -11.24
C PHE A 268 -0.10 8.10 -9.98
N VAL A 269 0.80 7.22 -9.59
CA VAL A 269 1.73 7.38 -8.48
C VAL A 269 3.13 7.04 -8.98
N ASP A 270 4.11 7.82 -8.56
CA ASP A 270 5.52 7.65 -8.90
C ASP A 270 6.41 8.08 -7.71
N ASN A 271 7.68 7.69 -7.69
CA ASN A 271 8.71 8.07 -6.70
C ASN A 271 8.22 7.96 -5.24
N VAL A 272 7.74 6.78 -4.85
CA VAL A 272 7.25 6.52 -3.49
C VAL A 272 8.44 6.43 -2.55
N VAL A 273 8.43 7.23 -1.50
CA VAL A 273 9.46 7.27 -0.47
C VAL A 273 8.80 7.25 0.91
N VAL A 274 9.22 6.33 1.77
CA VAL A 274 8.87 6.29 3.18
C VAL A 274 10.14 6.34 4.00
N THR A 275 10.28 7.34 4.87
CA THR A 275 11.49 7.54 5.69
C THR A 275 11.11 7.64 7.15
N PRO A 276 11.92 7.09 8.08
CA PRO A 276 11.79 7.41 9.49
C PRO A 276 11.82 8.92 9.69
N ASN A 277 11.03 9.43 10.63
CA ASN A 277 11.19 10.80 11.09
C ASN A 277 12.44 10.89 11.98
N GLU A 278 13.09 12.05 11.94
CA GLU A 278 14.08 12.47 12.94
C GLU A 278 13.42 12.84 14.27
#